data_AF-A0A2M7GCD8-F1
#
_entry.id   AF-A0A2M7GCD8-F1
#
_cell.length_a   1.000
_cell.length_b   1.000
_cell.length_c   1.000
_cell.angle_alpha   90.00
_cell.angle_beta   90.00
_cell.angle_gamma   90.00
#
_symmetry.space_group_name_H-M   'P 1'
#
loop_
_entity.id
_entity.type
_entity.pdbx_description
1 polymer ?
#
loop_
_entity_poly.entity_id
_entity_poly.type
_entity_poly.pdbx_seq_one_letter_code
_entity_poly.pdbx_strand_id
1 'polypeptide(L)' 'MSLRDFGLPELLLILLIVVLLFGPGRIGKLAGELGKGIRSFRDGITGKDGEDKGEKDQAEASAPPEGEK' A
#
# COMPACT_ATOMS: atom_id res chain seq x y z
N MET A 1 -3.16 34.48 7.82
CA MET A 1 -3.78 33.37 7.08
C MET A 1 -2.64 32.59 6.46
N SER A 2 -2.05 31.69 7.25
CA SER A 2 -0.74 31.10 6.96
C SER A 2 -0.94 29.68 6.45
N LEU A 3 -0.38 29.36 5.28
CA LEU A 3 -0.49 28.04 4.62
C LEU A 3 0.27 26.91 5.35
N ARG A 4 0.49 27.02 6.66
CA ARG A 4 1.15 26.00 7.51
C ARG A 4 0.17 25.18 8.35
N ASP A 5 -1.12 25.51 8.30
CA ASP A 5 -2.15 24.84 9.10
C ASP A 5 -2.70 23.56 8.44
N PHE A 6 -2.29 23.23 7.21
CA PHE A 6 -2.48 21.89 6.64
C PHE A 6 -1.36 20.99 7.16
N GLY A 7 -1.51 20.55 8.40
CA GLY A 7 -0.56 19.67 9.05
C GLY A 7 -0.69 18.22 8.58
N LEU A 8 0.15 17.37 9.16
CA LEU A 8 0.01 15.91 9.04
C LEU A 8 -1.40 15.38 9.38
N PRO A 9 -2.17 15.90 10.37
CA PRO A 9 -3.47 15.33 10.70
C PRO A 9 -4.52 15.48 9.60
N GLU A 10 -4.57 16.62 8.90
CA GLU A 10 -5.49 16.84 7.78
C GLU A 10 -5.17 15.90 6.62
N LEU A 11 -3.89 15.71 6.31
CA LEU A 11 -3.44 14.78 5.27
C LEU A 11 -3.79 13.33 5.62
N LEU A 12 -3.65 12.93 6.89
CA LEU A 12 -4.00 11.60 7.38
C LEU A 12 -5.51 11.36 7.30
N LEU A 13 -6.33 12.37 7.61
CA LEU A 13 -7.79 12.29 7.48
C LEU A 13 -8.21 12.10 6.01
N ILE A 14 -7.60 12.84 5.08
CA ILE A 14 -7.85 12.67 3.64
C ILE A 14 -7.40 11.28 3.18
N LEU A 15 -6.23 10.82 3.59
CA LEU A 15 -5.73 9.49 3.28
C LEU A 15 -6.68 8.39 3.78
N LEU A 16 -7.22 8.55 4.99
CA LEU A 16 -8.21 7.62 5.54
C LEU A 16 -9.47 7.55 4.66
N ILE A 17 -10.00 8.70 4.23
CA ILE A 17 -11.16 8.74 3.32
C ILE A 17 -10.83 8.04 2.00
N VAL A 18 -9.66 8.30 1.42
CA VAL A 18 -9.21 7.64 0.18
C VAL A 18 -9.13 6.12 0.37
N VAL A 19 -8.57 5.65 1.48
CA VAL A 19 -8.49 4.21 1.79
C VAL A 19 -9.87 3.59 1.96
N LEU A 20 -10.84 4.31 2.53
CA LEU A 20 -12.22 3.81 2.64
C LEU A 20 -12.93 3.75 1.28
N LEU A 21 -12.71 4.74 0.40
CA LEU A 21 -13.32 4.78 -0.93
C LEU A 21 -12.78 3.67 -1.86
N PHE A 22 -11.46 3.49 -1.88
CA PHE A 22 -10.81 2.51 -2.76
C PHE A 22 -10.68 1.13 -2.11
N GLY A 23 -10.71 1.06 -0.79
CA GLY A 23 -10.48 -0.13 0.01
C GLY A 23 -8.98 -0.48 0.15
N PRO A 24 -8.57 -1.06 1.29
CA PRO A 24 -7.16 -1.44 1.52
C PRO A 24 -6.69 -2.51 0.53
N GLY A 25 -7.56 -3.41 0.07
CA GLY A 25 -7.21 -4.46 -0.89
C GLY A 25 -6.81 -3.94 -2.27
N ARG A 26 -7.50 -2.91 -2.79
CA ARG A 26 -7.14 -2.33 -4.10
C ARG A 26 -5.86 -1.51 -4.03
N ILE A 27 -5.69 -0.74 -2.95
CA ILE A 27 -4.47 0.05 -2.71
C ILE A 27 -3.27 -0.88 -2.53
N GLY A 28 -3.41 -1.94 -1.72
CA GLY A 28 -2.35 -2.94 -1.50
C GLY A 28 -1.95 -3.67 -2.78
N LYS A 29 -2.92 -4.07 -3.61
CA LYS A 29 -2.64 -4.69 -4.92
C LYS A 29 -1.86 -3.76 -5.85
N LEU A 30 -2.31 -2.50 -5.99
CA LEU A 30 -1.65 -1.50 -6.82
C LEU A 30 -0.24 -1.17 -6.29
N ALA A 31 -0.10 -0.97 -4.98
CA ALA A 31 1.18 -0.72 -4.35
C ALA A 31 2.16 -1.91 -4.51
N GLY A 32 1.66 -3.15 -4.46
CA GLY A 32 2.46 -4.34 -4.71
C GLY A 32 2.97 -4.43 -6.15
N GLU A 33 2.12 -4.12 -7.13
CA GLU A 33 2.52 -4.09 -8.56
C GLU A 33 3.50 -2.94 -8.84
N LEU A 34 3.25 -1.75 -8.31
CA LEU A 34 4.15 -0.60 -8.42
C LEU A 34 5.48 -0.85 -7.70
N GLY A 35 5.45 -1.45 -6.52
CA GLY A 35 6.63 -1.76 -5.72
C GLY A 35 7.56 -2.76 -6.42
N LYS A 36 6.99 -3.78 -7.06
CA LYS A 36 7.74 -4.71 -7.92
C LYS A 36 8.42 -3.97 -9.08
N GLY A 37 7.70 -3.07 -9.76
CA GLY A 37 8.28 -2.26 -10.84
C GLY A 37 9.41 -1.34 -10.38
N ILE A 38 9.21 -0.63 -9.26
CA ILE A 38 10.23 0.24 -8.66
C ILE A 38 11.45 -0.58 -8.21
N ARG A 39 11.23 -1.79 -7.65
CA ARG A 39 12.31 -2.68 -7.24
C ARG A 39 13.13 -3.14 -8.44
N SER A 40 12.49 -3.63 -9.49
CA SER A 40 13.18 -4.01 -10.73
C SER A 40 13.91 -2.84 -11.39
N PHE A 41 13.33 -1.64 -11.36
CA PHE A 41 13.99 -0.42 -11.84
C PHE A 41 15.24 -0.10 -11.01
N ARG A 42 15.12 -0.16 -9.68
CA ARG A 42 16.24 0.08 -8.76
C ARG A 42 17.36 -0.96 -8.93
N ASP A 43 16.99 -2.23 -9.12
CA ASP A 43 17.95 -3.33 -9.29
C ASP A 43 18.70 -3.18 -10.62
N GLY A 44 18.01 -2.77 -11.70
CA GLY A 44 18.61 -2.48 -12.99
C GLY A 44 19.58 -1.29 -12.99
N ILE A 45 19.31 -0.23 -12.23
CA ILE A 45 20.25 0.92 -12.12
C ILE A 45 21.45 0.63 -11.22
N THR A 46 21.31 -0.24 -10.21
CA THR A 46 22.39 -0.53 -9.25
C THR A 46 23.25 -1.72 -9.65
N GLY A 47 22.92 -2.43 -10.74
CA GLY A 47 23.65 -3.60 -11.22
C GLY A 47 23.59 -4.81 -10.27
N LYS A 48 22.65 -4.84 -9.31
CA LYS A 48 22.36 -6.03 -8.50
C LYS A 48 21.37 -6.89 -9.27
N ASP A 49 21.89 -7.71 -10.18
CA ASP A 49 21.10 -8.71 -10.87
C ASP A 49 20.75 -9.83 -9.87
N GLY A 50 19.47 -9.93 -9.51
CA GLY A 50 18.88 -11.23 -9.18
C GLY A 50 18.88 -11.73 -7.74
N GLU A 51 18.53 -10.91 -6.75
CA GLU A 51 18.07 -11.45 -5.46
C GLU A 51 16.82 -10.68 -4.97
N ASP A 52 15.63 -11.19 -5.32
CA ASP A 52 14.60 -11.56 -4.33
C ASP A 52 13.34 -12.20 -4.98
N LYS A 53 12.93 -13.37 -4.45
CA LYS A 53 11.71 -14.10 -4.81
C LYS A 53 10.51 -13.48 -4.10
N GLY A 54 9.78 -12.60 -4.77
CA GLY A 54 8.52 -12.03 -4.25
C GLY A 54 7.28 -12.86 -4.57
N GLU A 55 7.24 -14.14 -4.16
CA GLU A 55 5.99 -14.91 -4.05
C GLU A 55 5.71 -15.16 -2.57
N LYS A 56 4.56 -14.63 -2.12
CA LYS A 56 3.84 -14.79 -0.84
C LYS A 56 3.49 -13.43 -0.24
N ASP A 57 2.31 -12.92 -0.61
CA ASP A 57 1.39 -12.42 0.41
C ASP A 57 -0.03 -12.34 -0.18
N GLN A 58 -0.72 -13.47 -0.16
CA GLN A 58 -2.16 -13.46 -0.01
C GLN A 58 -2.41 -13.00 1.42
N ALA A 59 -2.67 -11.70 1.59
CA ALA A 59 -3.18 -11.16 2.84
C ALA A 59 -4.62 -11.67 3.04
N GLU A 60 -4.72 -12.89 3.57
CA GLU A 60 -5.79 -13.28 4.48
C GLU A 60 -5.75 -12.31 5.68
N ALA A 61 -6.52 -11.23 5.62
CA ALA A 61 -7.02 -10.54 6.80
C ALA A 61 -8.14 -9.58 6.41
N SER A 62 -9.38 -10.03 6.61
CA SER A 62 -10.47 -9.30 7.29
C SER A 62 -11.83 -9.81 6.84
N ALA A 63 -12.18 -11.02 7.28
CA ALA A 63 -13.55 -11.35 7.63
C ALA A 63 -13.48 -12.14 8.95
N PRO A 64 -13.89 -11.58 10.10
CA PRO A 64 -14.35 -12.42 11.19
C PRO A 64 -15.52 -13.24 10.63
N PRO A 65 -15.56 -14.58 10.74
CA PRO A 65 -16.81 -15.29 10.64
C PRO A 65 -17.67 -14.88 11.84
N GLU A 66 -18.40 -13.78 11.71
CA GLU A 66 -19.60 -13.59 12.52
C GLU A 66 -20.62 -14.63 12.09
N GLY A 67 -20.86 -15.58 12.98
CA GLY A 67 -22.00 -16.47 12.91
C GLY A 67 -21.81 -17.69 13.77
N GLU A 68 -22.47 -17.72 14.93
CA GLU A 68 -23.23 -18.88 15.38
C GLU A 68 -24.18 -18.49 16.53
N LYS A 69 -25.47 -18.35 16.16
CA LYS A 69 -26.73 -18.42 16.92
C LYS A 69 -26.91 -17.64 18.23
#